data_AF-A0A1Q2TVC1-F1
#
_entry.id   AF-A0A1Q2TVC1-F1
#
_cell.length_a   1.000
_cell.length_b   1.000
_cell.length_c   1.000
_cell.angle_alpha   90.00
_cell.angle_beta   90.00
_cell.angle_gamma   90.00
#
_symmetry.space_group_name_H-M   'P 1'
#
loop_
_entity.id
_entity.type
_entity.pdbx_description
1 polymer ?
#
loop_
_entity_poly.entity_id
_entity_poly.type
_entity_poly.pdbx_seq_one_letter_code
_entity_poly.pdbx_strand_id
1 'polypeptide(L)' 'MVDLVTLKAKIETIKGKRAILLKLLENPNLGTLRLDVNQALEELDELVAELDQSF' A
#
# COMPACT_ATOMS: atom_id res chain seq x y z
N MET A 1 -0.28 22.04 -12.68
CA MET A 1 -1.00 20.89 -13.28
C MET A 1 -0.11 19.68 -13.06
N VAL A 2 -0.54 18.66 -12.32
CA VAL A 2 0.24 17.42 -12.18
C VAL A 2 0.10 16.68 -13.50
N ASP A 3 1.21 16.36 -14.15
CA ASP A 3 1.20 15.59 -15.38
C ASP A 3 1.01 14.08 -15.10
N LEU A 4 0.55 13.35 -16.11
CA LEU A 4 0.22 11.92 -15.99
C LEU A 4 1.42 11.06 -15.56
N VAL A 5 2.65 11.45 -15.93
CA VAL A 5 3.87 10.73 -15.55
C VAL A 5 4.12 10.88 -14.05
N THR A 6 4.00 12.11 -13.53
CA THR A 6 4.10 12.38 -12.09
C THR A 6 3.03 11.62 -11.30
N LEU A 7 1.80 11.49 -11.83
CA LEU A 7 0.74 10.73 -11.17
C LEU A 7 1.03 9.23 -11.16
N LYS A 8 1.45 8.64 -12.28
CA LYS A 8 1.83 7.22 -12.35
C LYS A 8 3.01 6.91 -11.42
N ALA A 9 4.01 7.79 -11.31
CA ALA A 9 5.12 7.61 -10.37
C ALA A 9 4.67 7.61 -8.89
N LYS A 10 3.67 8.42 -8.54
CA LYS A 10 3.07 8.40 -7.19
C LYS A 10 2.29 7.10 -6.94
N ILE A 11 1.58 6.59 -7.93
CA ILE A 11 0.86 5.31 -7.85
C ILE A 11 1.86 4.17 -7.59
N GLU A 12 2.97 4.12 -8.32
CA GLU A 12 4.02 3.12 -8.09
C GLU A 12 4.65 3.23 -6.70
N THR A 13 4.83 4.47 -6.21
CA THR A 13 5.29 4.70 -4.83
C THR A 13 4.31 4.15 -3.79
N ILE A 14 3.00 4.31 -4.02
CA ILE A 14 1.95 3.77 -3.14
C ILE A 14 1.97 2.24 -3.16
N LYS A 15 2.00 1.62 -4.34
CA LYS A 15 2.11 0.16 -4.51
C LYS A 15 3.33 -0.41 -3.77
N GLY A 16 4.46 0.30 -3.82
CA GLY A 16 5.69 -0.10 -3.12
C GLY A 16 5.58 -0.18 -1.60
N LYS A 17 4.62 0.52 -0.97
CA LYS A 17 4.41 0.48 0.49
C LYS A 17 3.93 -0.88 0.98
N ARG A 18 3.31 -1.68 0.11
CA ARG A 18 2.82 -3.03 0.43
C ARG A 18 3.94 -3.93 0.95
N ALA A 19 5.11 -3.89 0.30
CA ALA A 19 6.27 -4.68 0.72
C ALA A 19 6.75 -4.33 2.13
N ILE A 20 6.62 -3.06 2.53
CA ILE A 20 6.99 -2.59 3.87
C ILE A 20 6.02 -3.16 4.92
N LEU A 21 4.71 -3.13 4.64
CA LEU A 21 3.70 -3.66 5.56
C LEU A 21 3.80 -5.19 5.70
N LEU A 22 4.06 -5.92 4.61
CA LEU A 22 4.33 -7.36 4.65
C LEU A 22 5.55 -7.70 5.51
N LYS A 23 6.66 -6.98 5.30
CA LYS A 23 7.86 -7.12 6.13
C LYS A 23 7.58 -6.82 7.60
N LEU A 24 6.70 -5.86 7.88
CA LEU A 24 6.30 -5.54 9.25
C LEU A 24 5.51 -6.70 9.89
N LEU A 25 4.64 -7.40 9.14
CA LEU A 25 3.91 -8.58 9.63
C LEU A 25 4.79 -9.79 9.98
N GLU A 26 5.96 -9.90 9.34
CA GLU A 26 6.95 -10.95 9.64
C GLU A 26 7.50 -10.83 11.07
N ASN A 27 7.44 -9.63 11.69
CA ASN A 27 7.90 -9.45 13.05
C ASN A 27 6.89 -10.09 14.05
N PRO A 28 7.32 -11.11 14.82
CA PRO A 28 6.45 -11.81 15.75
C PRO A 28 5.99 -10.95 16.93
N ASN A 29 6.71 -9.86 17.23
CA ASN A 29 6.49 -9.00 18.40
C ASN A 29 5.66 -7.74 18.09
N LEU A 30 4.83 -7.76 17.04
CA LEU A 30 3.97 -6.62 16.68
C LEU A 30 2.87 -6.31 17.71
N GLY A 31 2.47 -7.30 18.51
CA GLY A 31 1.37 -7.14 19.45
C GLY A 31 0.09 -6.66 18.76
N THR A 32 -0.53 -5.63 19.32
CA THR A 32 -1.79 -5.05 18.81
C THR A 32 -1.65 -4.42 17.42
N LEU A 33 -0.46 -3.95 17.06
CA LEU A 33 -0.20 -3.31 15.76
C LEU A 33 -0.40 -4.28 14.59
N ARG A 34 -0.40 -5.61 14.84
CA ARG A 34 -0.68 -6.61 13.81
C ARG A 34 -2.06 -6.41 13.17
N LEU A 35 -3.06 -6.04 13.95
CA LEU A 35 -4.41 -5.77 13.43
C LEU A 35 -4.37 -4.56 12.49
N ASP A 36 -3.77 -3.46 12.94
CA ASP A 36 -3.67 -2.22 12.17
C ASP A 36 -2.87 -2.42 10.86
N VAL A 37 -1.82 -3.23 10.89
CA VAL A 37 -1.01 -3.53 9.69
C VAL A 37 -1.77 -4.41 8.71
N ASN A 38 -2.56 -5.37 9.19
CA ASN A 38 -3.44 -6.16 8.32
C ASN A 38 -4.50 -5.26 7.67
N GLN A 39 -5.14 -4.38 8.44
CA GLN A 39 -6.13 -3.43 7.90
C GLN A 39 -5.50 -2.50 6.86
N ALA A 40 -4.31 -1.95 7.14
CA ALA A 40 -3.60 -1.09 6.20
C ALA A 40 -3.19 -1.82 4.90
N LEU A 41 -2.94 -3.13 4.97
CA LEU A 41 -2.70 -3.96 3.77
C LEU A 41 -3.96 -4.15 2.95
N GLU A 42 -5.10 -4.41 3.60
CA GLU A 42 -6.39 -4.53 2.92
C GLU A 42 -6.78 -3.23 2.21
N GLU A 43 -6.71 -2.10 2.92
CA GLU A 43 -7.00 -0.77 2.36
C GLU A 43 -6.05 -0.42 1.20
N LEU A 44 -4.78 -0.81 1.29
CA LEU A 44 -3.82 -0.59 0.22
C LEU A 44 -4.10 -1.48 -0.99
N ASP A 45 -4.44 -2.75 -0.78
CA ASP A 45 -4.78 -3.67 -1.87
C ASP A 45 -6.06 -3.23 -2.59
N GLU A 46 -7.06 -2.72 -1.86
CA GLU A 46 -8.27 -2.09 -2.42
C GLU A 46 -7.93 -0.84 -3.25
N LEU A 47 -7.15 0.09 -2.67
CA LEU A 47 -6.72 1.30 -3.38
C LEU A 47 -5.93 0.98 -4.66
N VAL A 48 -5.06 -0.02 -4.62
CA VAL A 48 -4.29 -0.45 -5.79
C VAL A 48 -5.20 -1.02 -6.86
N ALA A 49 -6.19 -1.84 -6.49
CA ALA A 49 -7.18 -2.37 -7.43
C ALA A 49 -7.98 -1.26 -8.11
N GLU A 50 -8.41 -0.23 -7.37
CA GLU A 50 -9.11 0.93 -7.93
C GLU A 50 -8.23 1.75 -8.90
N LEU A 51 -6.96 1.96 -8.55
CA LEU A 51 -6.01 2.68 -9.39
C LEU A 51 -5.71 1.93 -10.69
N ASP A 52 -5.58 0.60 -10.64
CA ASP A 52 -5.34 -0.24 -11.81
C ASP A 52 -6.55 -0.32 -12.76
N GLN A 53 -7.78 -0.11 -12.25
CA GLN A 53 -8.97 0.05 -13.10
C GLN A 53 -9.04 1.44 -13.75
N SER A 54 -8.37 2.44 -13.19
CA SER A 54 -8.51 3.85 -13.57
C SER A 54 -7.42 4.36 -14.53
N PHE A 55 -6.24 3.72 -14.62
CA PHE A 55 -5.03 4.25 -15.29
C PHE A 55 -4.33 3.31 -16.27
#